data_AF-A0A917DEE7-F1
#
_entry.id   AF-A0A917DEE7-F1
#
_cell.length_a   1.000
_cell.length_b   1.000
_cell.length_c   1.000
_cell.angle_alpha   90.00
_cell.angle_beta   90.00
_cell.angle_gamma   90.00
#
_symmetry.space_group_name_H-M   'P 1'
#
loop_
_entity.id
_entity.type
_entity.pdbx_description
1 polymer ?
#
loop_
_entity_poly.entity_id
_entity_poly.type
_entity_poly.pdbx_seq_one_letter_code
_entity_poly.pdbx_strand_id
1 'polypeptide(L)'
;MTVDVQLHEITGATDAEERFIKDSVILLRKAVSSPGFGGSVRQADYGFAGWQSLHGGVKDMDGLQIWDRIVHGRECGKTADHTLDLAISVEDMDGPESAHPVIGRTRLGTLPIRTARWFVALCMDAGDRVNMAAHLMHQWMHVSGFVHGKDHTGHDAPAVIAKLVRRSLESDFGDEIDAQVTAHLTLDVSDCDCCVNADAPEPTPVRAA
;
A
#
# COMPACT_ATOMS: atom_id res chain seq x y z
N MET A 1 -6.84 -12.55 -17.31
CA MET A 1 -6.08 -12.99 -16.12
C MET A 1 -6.61 -12.18 -14.96
N THR A 2 -7.21 -12.84 -13.97
CA THR A 2 -7.76 -12.21 -12.76
C THR A 2 -6.74 -12.31 -11.65
N VAL A 3 -6.48 -11.21 -10.97
CA VAL A 3 -5.60 -11.17 -9.79
C VAL A 3 -6.44 -11.58 -8.60
N ASP A 4 -6.06 -12.65 -7.90
CA ASP A 4 -6.77 -13.05 -6.68
C ASP A 4 -6.31 -12.19 -5.50
N VAL A 5 -7.20 -11.98 -4.54
CA VAL A 5 -6.93 -11.23 -3.30
C VAL A 5 -7.46 -12.07 -2.16
N GLN A 6 -6.58 -12.53 -1.28
CA GLN A 6 -6.94 -13.42 -0.17
C GLN A 6 -6.72 -12.73 1.16
N LEU A 7 -7.80 -12.55 1.93
CA LEU A 7 -7.73 -12.10 3.31
C LEU A 7 -7.66 -13.32 4.24
N HIS A 8 -6.53 -13.47 4.93
CA HIS A 8 -6.29 -14.56 5.87
C HIS A 8 -6.85 -14.26 7.26
N GLU A 9 -6.58 -13.06 7.77
CA GLU A 9 -6.99 -12.66 9.12
C GLU A 9 -7.12 -11.14 9.26
N ILE A 10 -7.97 -10.72 10.21
CA ILE A 10 -8.03 -9.37 10.75
C ILE A 10 -7.88 -9.49 12.27
N THR A 11 -6.93 -8.74 12.84
CA THR A 11 -6.67 -8.72 14.28
C THR A 11 -6.78 -7.29 14.81
N GLY A 12 -7.08 -7.14 16.10
CA GLY A 12 -7.23 -5.83 16.75
C GLY A 12 -8.48 -5.02 16.35
N ALA A 13 -9.29 -5.50 15.41
CA ALA A 13 -10.53 -4.86 14.97
C ALA A 13 -11.71 -5.21 15.90
N THR A 14 -12.64 -4.27 16.04
CA THR A 14 -14.01 -4.52 16.47
C THR A 14 -14.81 -5.17 15.35
N ASP A 15 -15.95 -5.80 15.67
CA ASP A 15 -16.82 -6.42 14.67
C ASP A 15 -17.26 -5.45 13.54
N ALA A 16 -17.42 -4.16 13.85
CA ALA A 16 -17.83 -3.16 12.88
C ALA A 16 -16.68 -2.81 11.92
N GLU A 17 -15.48 -2.59 12.46
CA GLU A 17 -14.25 -2.37 11.67
C GLU A 17 -13.93 -3.59 10.82
N GLU A 18 -14.05 -4.81 11.37
CA GLU A 18 -13.78 -6.05 10.64
C GLU A 18 -14.70 -6.21 9.44
N ARG A 19 -16.01 -5.94 9.59
CA ARG A 19 -16.95 -5.97 8.47
C ARG A 19 -16.60 -4.92 7.41
N PHE A 20 -16.30 -3.69 7.83
CA PHE A 20 -15.93 -2.62 6.92
C PHE A 20 -14.66 -2.94 6.12
N ILE A 21 -13.64 -3.51 6.78
CA ILE A 21 -12.39 -3.94 6.16
C ILE A 21 -12.65 -5.08 5.16
N LYS A 22 -13.48 -6.07 5.52
CA LYS A 22 -13.86 -7.15 4.58
C LYS A 22 -14.55 -6.61 3.33
N ASP A 23 -15.46 -5.66 3.49
CA ASP A 23 -16.14 -5.01 2.36
C ASP A 23 -15.13 -4.23 1.49
N SER A 24 -14.17 -3.55 2.12
CA SER A 24 -13.09 -2.84 1.42
C SER A 24 -12.17 -3.80 0.65
N VAL A 25 -11.86 -4.99 1.20
CA VAL A 25 -11.09 -6.04 0.49
C VAL A 25 -11.85 -6.55 -0.74
N ILE A 26 -13.18 -6.68 -0.67
CA ILE A 26 -14.00 -7.04 -1.83
C ILE A 26 -13.86 -5.98 -2.93
N LEU A 27 -13.86 -4.70 -2.57
CA LEU A 27 -13.63 -3.61 -3.53
C LEU A 27 -12.21 -3.63 -4.11
N LEU A 28 -11.19 -3.91 -3.28
CA LEU A 28 -9.83 -4.08 -3.77
C LEU A 28 -9.74 -5.19 -4.82
N ARG A 29 -10.33 -6.36 -4.54
CA ARG A 29 -10.39 -7.49 -5.49
C ARG A 29 -11.06 -7.07 -6.80
N LYS A 30 -12.17 -6.32 -6.72
CA LYS A 30 -12.86 -5.78 -7.90
C LYS A 30 -11.98 -4.83 -8.69
N ALA A 31 -11.26 -3.92 -8.03
CA ALA A 31 -10.38 -2.94 -8.66
C ALA A 31 -9.23 -3.60 -9.44
N VAL A 32 -8.47 -4.49 -8.78
CA VAL A 32 -7.29 -5.13 -9.40
C VAL A 32 -7.66 -6.11 -10.52
N SER A 33 -8.89 -6.63 -10.51
CA SER A 33 -9.44 -7.47 -11.57
C SER A 33 -10.18 -6.69 -12.67
N SER A 34 -10.29 -5.36 -12.55
CA SER A 34 -11.05 -4.56 -13.51
C SER A 34 -10.35 -4.50 -14.89
N PRO A 35 -11.12 -4.50 -16.00
CA PRO A 35 -10.56 -4.30 -17.33
C PRO A 35 -9.79 -2.98 -17.42
N GLY A 36 -8.56 -3.02 -17.93
CA GLY A 36 -7.73 -1.83 -18.10
C GLY A 36 -6.90 -1.44 -16.88
N PHE A 37 -7.11 -2.04 -15.69
CA PHE A 37 -6.28 -1.77 -14.51
C PHE A 37 -4.80 -2.04 -14.80
N GLY A 38 -4.47 -3.24 -15.28
CA GLY A 38 -3.10 -3.57 -15.63
C GLY A 38 -2.54 -2.72 -16.77
N GLY A 39 -3.37 -2.22 -17.69
CA GLY A 39 -2.93 -1.26 -18.72
C GLY A 39 -2.51 0.07 -18.08
N SER A 40 -3.33 0.55 -17.13
CA SER A 40 -3.07 1.77 -16.37
C SER A 40 -1.80 1.65 -15.52
N VAL A 41 -1.57 0.51 -14.86
CA VAL A 41 -0.34 0.26 -14.09
C VAL A 41 0.91 0.36 -14.97
N ARG A 42 0.88 -0.24 -16.17
CA ARG A 42 2.03 -0.24 -17.08
C ARG A 42 2.35 1.12 -17.66
N GLN A 43 1.36 1.99 -17.79
CA GLN A 43 1.46 3.29 -18.47
C GLN A 43 1.47 4.47 -17.51
N ALA A 44 1.34 4.22 -16.20
CA ALA A 44 1.33 5.28 -15.20
C ALA A 44 2.68 6.01 -15.14
N ASP A 45 2.60 7.30 -14.80
CA ASP A 45 3.76 8.15 -14.59
C ASP A 45 4.22 8.03 -13.13
N TYR A 46 5.26 7.24 -12.92
CA TYR A 46 5.88 7.05 -11.61
C TYR A 46 7.01 8.06 -11.45
N GLY A 47 6.89 8.93 -10.45
CA GLY A 47 7.99 9.82 -10.05
C GLY A 47 9.11 9.05 -9.32
N PHE A 48 8.76 7.93 -8.68
CA PHE A 48 9.72 7.01 -8.06
C PHE A 48 9.16 5.58 -8.03
N ALA A 49 9.93 4.59 -8.46
CA ALA A 49 9.50 3.19 -8.45
C ALA A 49 10.54 2.25 -7.82
N GLY A 50 11.07 2.69 -6.67
CA GLY A 50 12.04 1.90 -5.91
C GLY A 50 11.45 0.61 -5.34
N TRP A 51 12.15 -0.48 -5.60
CA TRP A 51 11.90 -1.80 -5.06
C TRP A 51 13.14 -2.34 -4.37
N GLN A 52 12.95 -2.96 -3.21
CA GLN A 52 14.03 -3.51 -2.40
C GLN A 52 13.73 -4.95 -2.03
N SER A 53 14.70 -5.83 -2.26
CA SER A 53 14.66 -7.20 -1.72
C SER A 53 15.06 -7.22 -0.25
N LEU A 54 14.71 -8.26 0.50
CA LEU A 54 15.01 -8.39 1.95
C LEU A 54 16.48 -8.16 2.34
N HIS A 55 17.42 -8.40 1.42
CA HIS A 55 18.87 -8.28 1.65
C HIS A 55 19.59 -7.42 0.60
N GLY A 56 18.84 -6.73 -0.26
CA GLY A 56 19.38 -5.96 -1.38
C GLY A 56 19.29 -4.46 -1.17
N GLY A 57 19.99 -3.73 -2.03
CA GLY A 57 19.75 -2.30 -2.21
C GLY A 57 18.48 -2.04 -3.02
N VAL A 58 18.02 -0.79 -2.98
CA VAL A 58 16.89 -0.31 -3.78
C VAL A 58 17.27 -0.35 -5.27
N LYS A 59 16.33 -0.82 -6.09
CA LYS A 59 16.40 -0.83 -7.56
C LYS A 59 15.17 -0.14 -8.12
N ASP A 60 15.34 0.57 -9.22
CA ASP A 60 14.20 1.16 -9.91
C ASP A 60 13.46 0.09 -10.72
N MET A 61 12.13 0.18 -10.77
CA MET A 61 11.26 -0.73 -11.53
C MET A 61 10.36 0.06 -12.47
N ASP A 62 10.18 -0.43 -13.70
CA ASP A 62 9.21 0.16 -14.62
C ASP A 62 7.78 -0.35 -14.37
N GLY A 63 6.80 0.24 -15.05
CA GLY A 63 5.39 -0.15 -14.95
C GLY A 63 5.10 -1.59 -15.40
N LEU A 64 5.90 -2.17 -16.31
CA LEU A 64 5.75 -3.57 -16.72
C LEU A 64 6.15 -4.49 -15.57
N GLN A 65 7.27 -4.20 -14.92
CA GLN A 65 7.76 -4.98 -13.80
C GLN A 65 6.89 -4.81 -12.55
N ILE A 66 6.33 -3.61 -12.30
CA ILE A 66 5.34 -3.39 -11.24
C ILE A 66 4.10 -4.26 -11.49
N TRP A 67 3.54 -4.20 -12.70
CA TRP A 67 2.38 -5.01 -13.05
C TRP A 67 2.66 -6.51 -12.93
N ASP A 68 3.84 -6.95 -13.38
CA ASP A 68 4.26 -8.35 -13.27
C ASP A 68 4.23 -8.83 -11.83
N ARG A 69 4.68 -8.02 -10.86
CA ARG A 69 4.61 -8.38 -9.45
C ARG A 69 3.16 -8.46 -8.95
N ILE A 70 2.31 -7.52 -9.33
CA ILE A 70 0.89 -7.51 -8.91
C ILE A 70 0.16 -8.74 -9.46
N VAL A 71 0.26 -9.00 -10.77
CA VAL A 71 -0.49 -10.10 -11.41
C VAL A 71 -0.04 -11.49 -10.97
N HIS A 72 1.20 -11.60 -10.48
CA HIS A 72 1.76 -12.84 -9.95
C HIS A 72 1.67 -12.96 -8.43
N GLY A 73 1.08 -11.99 -7.72
CA GLY A 73 1.02 -12.04 -6.25
C GLY A 73 2.40 -12.03 -5.61
N ARG A 74 3.38 -11.36 -6.23
CA ARG A 74 4.78 -11.55 -5.86
C ARG A 74 5.14 -10.77 -4.61
N GLU A 75 5.10 -11.43 -3.46
CA GLU A 75 5.61 -10.90 -2.20
C GLU A 75 7.14 -10.94 -2.14
N CYS A 76 7.75 -10.05 -1.37
CA CYS A 76 9.20 -10.02 -1.25
C CYS A 76 9.72 -11.24 -0.49
N GLY A 77 10.56 -12.06 -1.14
CA GLY A 77 11.14 -13.27 -0.55
C GLY A 77 10.26 -14.51 -0.62
N LYS A 78 9.09 -14.45 -1.27
CA LYS A 78 8.21 -15.60 -1.50
C LYS A 78 8.08 -15.96 -2.98
N THR A 79 7.66 -17.19 -3.24
CA THR A 79 7.31 -17.67 -4.59
C THR A 79 5.98 -17.05 -5.02
N ALA A 80 5.88 -16.66 -6.28
CA ALA A 80 4.63 -16.18 -6.86
C ALA A 80 3.58 -17.30 -6.90
N ASP A 81 2.36 -16.98 -6.47
CA ASP A 81 1.21 -17.89 -6.46
C ASP A 81 -0.06 -17.28 -7.09
N HIS A 82 0.06 -16.08 -7.69
CA HIS A 82 -1.02 -15.31 -8.29
C HIS A 82 -2.05 -14.74 -7.31
N THR A 83 -1.69 -14.64 -6.03
CA THR A 83 -2.56 -14.11 -4.96
C THR A 83 -1.94 -12.91 -4.28
N LEU A 84 -2.73 -11.85 -4.09
CA LEU A 84 -2.40 -10.77 -3.16
C LEU A 84 -2.84 -11.21 -1.75
N ASP A 85 -1.91 -11.71 -0.95
CA ASP A 85 -2.21 -12.09 0.43
C ASP A 85 -2.33 -10.86 1.32
N LEU A 86 -3.40 -10.84 2.14
CA LEU A 86 -3.67 -9.82 3.13
C LEU A 86 -3.83 -10.48 4.50
N ALA A 87 -3.11 -9.95 5.47
CA ALA A 87 -3.38 -10.11 6.89
C ALA A 87 -3.32 -8.71 7.50
N ILE A 88 -4.35 -8.31 8.25
CA ILE A 88 -4.54 -6.92 8.67
C ILE A 88 -4.53 -6.86 10.20
N SER A 89 -3.73 -5.94 10.75
CA SER A 89 -3.71 -5.59 12.17
C SER A 89 -4.24 -4.16 12.32
N VAL A 90 -5.33 -3.97 13.07
CA VAL A 90 -5.84 -2.64 13.42
C VAL A 90 -5.23 -2.22 14.75
N GLU A 91 -4.48 -1.11 14.73
CA GLU A 91 -3.67 -0.66 15.86
C GLU A 91 -3.94 0.81 16.21
N ASP A 92 -3.73 1.16 17.47
CA ASP A 92 -3.75 2.55 17.90
C ASP A 92 -2.41 3.19 17.50
N MET A 93 -2.44 4.08 16.52
CA MET A 93 -1.28 4.80 15.98
C MET A 93 -1.43 6.30 16.15
N ASP A 94 -0.33 7.03 15.98
CA ASP A 94 -0.32 8.50 16.04
C ASP A 94 -1.34 9.08 15.03
N GLY A 95 -2.27 9.88 15.56
CA GLY A 95 -3.42 10.41 14.83
C GLY A 95 -3.16 11.80 14.22
N PRO A 96 -4.18 12.41 13.59
CA PRO A 96 -4.08 13.73 12.95
C PRO A 96 -3.64 14.87 13.87
N GLU A 97 -3.86 14.72 15.18
CA GLU A 97 -3.45 15.69 16.21
C GLU A 97 -1.95 15.58 16.59
N SER A 98 -1.26 14.55 16.09
CA SER A 98 0.17 14.35 16.34
C SER A 98 1.02 15.15 15.33
N ALA A 99 2.31 15.30 15.63
CA ALA A 99 3.25 15.92 14.69
C ALA A 99 3.49 15.05 13.43
N HIS A 100 3.26 13.74 13.53
CA HIS A 100 3.53 12.74 12.50
C HIS A 100 2.41 11.70 12.49
N PRO A 101 1.26 12.01 11.87
CA PRO A 101 0.17 11.04 11.76
C PRO A 101 0.62 9.83 10.95
N VAL A 102 0.14 8.65 11.33
CA VAL A 102 0.43 7.40 10.61
C VAL A 102 -0.88 6.71 10.31
N ILE A 103 -1.24 6.58 9.03
CA ILE A 103 -2.45 5.87 8.58
C ILE A 103 -2.24 4.35 8.50
N GLY A 104 -1.00 3.92 8.31
CA GLY A 104 -0.62 2.51 8.34
C GLY A 104 0.88 2.33 8.18
N ARG A 105 1.33 1.12 8.51
CA ARG A 105 2.73 0.75 8.58
C ARG A 105 2.88 -0.72 8.22
N THR A 106 3.68 -0.99 7.20
CA THR A 106 3.99 -2.36 6.79
C THR A 106 5.49 -2.54 6.74
N ARG A 107 6.00 -3.52 7.48
CA ARG A 107 7.41 -3.89 7.38
C ARG A 107 7.63 -4.53 6.01
N LEU A 108 8.66 -4.07 5.32
CA LEU A 108 8.99 -4.48 3.96
C LEU A 108 9.01 -6.01 3.83
N GLY A 109 8.23 -6.55 2.89
CA GLY A 109 8.19 -7.98 2.61
C GLY A 109 7.44 -8.85 3.61
N THR A 110 6.75 -8.26 4.58
CA THR A 110 6.13 -9.02 5.66
C THR A 110 4.70 -8.59 5.93
N LEU A 111 3.84 -9.58 6.11
CA LEU A 111 2.55 -9.43 6.78
C LEU A 111 2.73 -9.48 8.32
N PRO A 112 1.79 -8.92 9.10
CA PRO A 112 0.56 -8.24 8.67
C PRO A 112 0.78 -6.80 8.20
N ILE A 113 -0.14 -6.30 7.38
CA ILE A 113 -0.35 -4.87 7.12
C ILE A 113 -0.94 -4.26 8.39
N ARG A 114 -0.29 -3.26 8.97
CA ARG A 114 -0.82 -2.54 10.13
C ARG A 114 -1.55 -1.29 9.66
N THR A 115 -2.77 -1.10 10.09
CA THR A 115 -3.60 0.06 9.77
C THR A 115 -4.01 0.78 11.04
N ALA A 116 -3.96 2.10 11.02
CA ALA A 116 -4.35 2.90 12.16
C ALA A 116 -5.86 2.87 12.39
N ARG A 117 -6.27 2.64 13.64
CA ARG A 117 -7.67 2.63 14.05
C ARG A 117 -8.38 3.94 13.71
N TRP A 118 -7.73 5.08 13.95
CA TRP A 118 -8.29 6.40 13.66
C TRP A 118 -8.61 6.57 12.17
N PHE A 119 -7.79 5.99 11.29
CA PHE A 119 -8.01 6.04 9.84
C PHE A 119 -9.15 5.11 9.41
N VAL A 120 -9.26 3.92 10.00
CA VAL A 120 -10.41 3.03 9.78
C VAL A 120 -11.70 3.72 10.19
N ALA A 121 -11.73 4.35 11.38
CA ALA A 121 -12.89 5.09 11.87
C ALA A 121 -13.25 6.25 10.93
N LEU A 122 -12.26 7.02 10.45
CA LEU A 122 -12.49 8.10 9.50
C LEU A 122 -13.13 7.60 8.19
N CYS A 123 -12.62 6.50 7.62
CA CYS A 123 -13.21 5.88 6.44
C CYS A 123 -14.63 5.36 6.73
N MET A 124 -14.87 4.75 7.89
CA MET A 124 -16.19 4.24 8.28
C MET A 124 -17.23 5.36 8.44
N ASP A 125 -16.85 6.47 9.08
CA ASP A 125 -17.72 7.63 9.30
C ASP A 125 -18.13 8.28 7.96
N ALA A 126 -17.22 8.29 6.98
CA ALA A 126 -17.49 8.76 5.62
C ALA A 126 -18.20 7.72 4.73
N GLY A 127 -18.27 6.45 5.16
CA GLY A 127 -18.71 5.34 4.30
C GLY A 127 -17.72 5.01 3.17
N ASP A 128 -16.47 5.44 3.28
CA ASP A 128 -15.46 5.45 2.22
C ASP A 128 -14.64 4.15 2.18
N ARG A 129 -15.27 3.11 1.64
CA ARG A 129 -14.60 1.82 1.42
C ARG A 129 -13.56 1.87 0.31
N VAL A 130 -13.66 2.85 -0.59
CA VAL A 130 -12.77 3.00 -1.75
C VAL A 130 -11.38 3.46 -1.30
N ASN A 131 -11.29 4.46 -0.43
CA ASN A 131 -10.02 4.88 0.14
C ASN A 131 -9.42 3.81 1.06
N MET A 132 -10.24 3.06 1.79
CA MET A 132 -9.73 1.92 2.56
C MET A 132 -9.16 0.82 1.65
N ALA A 133 -9.81 0.49 0.53
CA ALA A 133 -9.28 -0.45 -0.46
C ALA A 133 -7.96 0.04 -1.08
N ALA A 134 -7.87 1.32 -1.40
CA ALA A 134 -6.66 1.94 -1.94
C ALA A 134 -5.51 1.94 -0.92
N HIS A 135 -5.79 2.21 0.36
CA HIS A 135 -4.84 2.09 1.45
C HIS A 135 -4.31 0.65 1.59
N LEU A 136 -5.18 -0.36 1.56
CA LEU A 136 -4.73 -1.75 1.62
C LEU A 136 -3.81 -2.11 0.45
N MET A 137 -4.09 -1.61 -0.75
CA MET A 137 -3.19 -1.81 -1.90
C MET A 137 -1.85 -1.10 -1.72
N HIS A 138 -1.85 0.13 -1.22
CA HIS A 138 -0.63 0.87 -0.88
C HIS A 138 0.24 0.04 0.07
N GLN A 139 -0.35 -0.46 1.14
CA GLN A 139 0.37 -1.26 2.13
C GLN A 139 0.84 -2.60 1.56
N TRP A 140 0.04 -3.25 0.72
CA TRP A 140 0.45 -4.48 0.03
C TRP A 140 1.66 -4.26 -0.89
N MET A 141 1.79 -3.08 -1.51
CA MET A 141 2.99 -2.77 -2.31
C MET A 141 4.28 -2.86 -1.48
N HIS A 142 4.23 -2.52 -0.18
CA HIS A 142 5.36 -2.74 0.73
C HIS A 142 5.59 -4.22 1.05
N VAL A 143 4.54 -5.04 1.13
CA VAL A 143 4.68 -6.52 1.18
C VAL A 143 5.35 -7.05 -0.09
N SER A 144 5.06 -6.45 -1.23
CA SER A 144 5.73 -6.77 -2.50
C SER A 144 7.19 -6.30 -2.56
N GLY A 145 7.60 -5.39 -1.67
CA GLY A 145 8.97 -4.88 -1.58
C GLY A 145 9.17 -3.47 -2.15
N PHE A 146 8.10 -2.75 -2.50
CA PHE A 146 8.21 -1.36 -2.92
C PHE A 146 8.41 -0.43 -1.72
N VAL A 147 9.16 0.65 -1.92
CA VAL A 147 9.49 1.64 -0.89
C VAL A 147 9.10 3.03 -1.36
N HIS A 148 8.99 3.97 -0.43
CA HIS A 148 8.76 5.38 -0.75
C HIS A 148 10.04 6.05 -1.25
N GLY A 149 9.85 7.07 -2.10
CA GLY A 149 10.92 8.00 -2.45
C GLY A 149 11.14 9.01 -1.33
N LYS A 150 12.37 9.54 -1.19
CA LYS A 150 12.72 10.52 -0.15
C LYS A 150 12.02 11.86 -0.30
N ASP A 151 11.56 12.19 -1.50
CA ASP A 151 10.99 13.50 -1.82
C ASP A 151 9.48 13.59 -1.51
N HIS A 152 8.86 12.48 -1.06
CA HIS A 152 7.48 12.43 -0.55
C HIS A 152 6.42 13.10 -1.45
N THR A 153 6.59 13.01 -2.77
CA THR A 153 5.75 13.72 -3.75
C THR A 153 4.37 13.07 -3.98
N GLY A 154 4.13 11.89 -3.39
CA GLY A 154 2.94 11.08 -3.69
C GLY A 154 2.92 10.51 -5.12
N HIS A 155 4.07 10.52 -5.79
CA HIS A 155 4.28 9.90 -7.11
C HIS A 155 5.14 8.62 -7.04
N ASP A 156 5.36 8.09 -5.83
CA ASP A 156 5.95 6.77 -5.68
C ASP A 156 5.00 5.64 -6.10
N ALA A 157 5.55 4.47 -6.41
CA ALA A 157 4.77 3.31 -6.85
C ALA A 157 3.60 2.97 -5.91
N PRO A 158 3.77 2.79 -4.58
CA PRO A 158 2.65 2.59 -3.66
C PRO A 158 1.52 3.61 -3.81
N ALA A 159 1.84 4.92 -3.80
CA ALA A 159 0.85 5.99 -3.91
C ALA A 159 0.15 6.03 -5.28
N VAL A 160 0.90 5.80 -6.37
CA VAL A 160 0.35 5.75 -7.73
C VAL A 160 -0.59 4.57 -7.89
N ILE A 161 -0.22 3.38 -7.41
CA ILE A 161 -1.10 2.20 -7.46
C ILE A 161 -2.36 2.41 -6.63
N ALA A 162 -2.27 3.02 -5.45
CA ALA A 162 -3.43 3.38 -4.63
C ALA A 162 -4.40 4.31 -5.40
N LYS A 163 -3.88 5.33 -6.08
CA LYS A 163 -4.65 6.21 -6.97
C LYS A 163 -5.36 5.44 -8.08
N LEU A 164 -4.69 4.46 -8.70
CA LEU A 164 -5.26 3.63 -9.76
C LEU A 164 -6.38 2.71 -9.24
N VAL A 165 -6.27 2.19 -8.01
CA VAL A 165 -7.35 1.42 -7.37
C VAL A 165 -8.61 2.28 -7.25
N ARG A 166 -8.48 3.50 -6.72
CA ARG A 166 -9.63 4.42 -6.61
C ARG A 166 -10.25 4.74 -7.96
N ARG A 167 -9.42 5.11 -8.93
CA ARG A 167 -9.88 5.44 -10.30
C ARG A 167 -10.63 4.27 -10.95
N SER A 168 -10.26 3.04 -10.63
CA SER A 168 -10.93 1.84 -11.16
C SER A 168 -12.28 1.56 -10.51
N LEU A 169 -12.55 2.16 -9.36
CA LEU A 169 -13.80 2.04 -8.61
C LEU A 169 -14.72 3.27 -8.76
N GLU A 170 -14.18 4.39 -9.21
CA GLU A 170 -14.86 5.70 -9.28
C GLU A 170 -16.18 5.68 -10.07
N SER A 171 -16.28 4.91 -11.16
CA SER A 171 -17.52 4.83 -11.95
C SER A 171 -18.69 4.24 -11.17
N ASP A 172 -18.40 3.34 -10.23
CA ASP A 172 -19.40 2.52 -9.54
C ASP A 172 -19.60 2.99 -8.09
N PHE A 173 -18.59 3.64 -7.50
CA PHE A 173 -18.52 4.00 -6.08
C PHE A 173 -18.02 5.43 -5.86
N GLY A 174 -18.06 6.29 -6.88
CA GLY A 174 -17.56 7.67 -6.78
C GLY A 174 -18.20 8.50 -5.65
N ASP A 175 -19.48 8.23 -5.35
CA ASP A 175 -20.20 8.89 -4.25
C ASP A 175 -19.69 8.49 -2.85
N GLU A 176 -18.93 7.40 -2.74
CA GLU A 176 -18.29 6.97 -1.47
C GLU A 176 -16.93 7.63 -1.26
N ILE A 177 -16.33 8.25 -2.29
CA ILE A 177 -14.98 8.79 -2.21
C ILE A 177 -15.00 10.15 -1.52
N ASP A 178 -14.53 10.18 -0.28
CA ASP A 178 -14.42 11.41 0.49
C ASP A 178 -13.09 12.12 0.19
N ALA A 179 -13.18 13.43 -0.06
CA ALA A 179 -12.01 14.25 -0.41
C ALA A 179 -11.05 14.46 0.76
N GLN A 180 -11.54 14.51 2.01
CA GLN A 180 -10.71 14.66 3.20
C GLN A 180 -9.96 13.34 3.48
N VAL A 181 -10.64 12.21 3.39
CA VAL A 181 -10.01 10.88 3.49
C VAL A 181 -8.94 10.71 2.41
N THR A 182 -9.25 11.12 1.18
CA THR A 182 -8.30 11.08 0.07
C THR A 182 -7.04 11.91 0.35
N ALA A 183 -7.21 13.09 0.96
CA ALA A 183 -6.09 13.97 1.30
C ALA A 183 -5.10 13.26 2.25
N HIS A 184 -5.60 12.60 3.30
CA HIS A 184 -4.77 11.83 4.23
C HIS A 184 -3.97 10.72 3.53
N LEU A 185 -4.58 9.98 2.60
CA LEU A 185 -3.91 8.91 1.87
C LEU A 185 -2.85 9.43 0.88
N THR A 186 -2.96 10.68 0.42
CA THR A 186 -2.04 11.25 -0.59
C THR A 186 -0.92 12.13 -0.03
N LEU A 187 -1.08 12.65 1.18
CA LEU A 187 -0.20 13.69 1.74
C LEU A 187 0.66 13.22 2.91
N ASP A 188 0.37 12.05 3.51
CA ASP A 188 1.10 11.58 4.69
C ASP A 188 1.84 10.27 4.42
N VAL A 189 3.13 10.41 4.14
CA VAL A 189 4.09 9.31 3.96
C VAL A 189 5.15 9.31 5.08
N SER A 190 4.88 10.06 6.15
CA SER A 190 5.71 10.11 7.35
C SER A 190 5.74 8.73 8.01
N ASP A 191 6.93 8.20 8.28
CA ASP A 191 7.13 7.02 9.15
C ASP A 191 6.52 5.67 8.71
N CYS A 192 6.43 5.41 7.40
CA CYS A 192 6.42 4.03 6.94
C CYS A 192 7.76 3.35 7.30
N ASP A 193 7.73 2.18 7.97
CA ASP A 193 8.92 1.43 8.42
C ASP A 193 9.96 1.18 7.29
N CYS A 194 9.55 1.23 6.02
CA CYS A 194 10.46 1.14 4.87
C CYS A 194 11.42 2.34 4.74
N CYS A 195 11.12 3.48 5.35
CA CYS A 195 11.91 4.71 5.28
C CYS A 195 13.05 4.79 6.32
N VAL A 196 13.06 3.89 7.31
CA VAL A 196 13.97 3.96 8.47
C VAL A 196 15.41 3.52 8.15
N ASN A 197 15.67 2.94 6.97
CA ASN A 197 16.99 2.41 6.58
C ASN A 197 17.80 3.33 5.64
N ALA A 198 17.37 4.56 5.39
CA ALA A 198 18.05 5.44 4.45
C ALA A 198 19.33 6.13 4.99
N ASP A 199 19.60 6.02 6.30
CA ASP A 199 20.72 6.68 7.00
C ASP A 199 21.78 5.71 7.56
N ALA A 200 21.89 4.49 7.00
CA ALA A 200 23.07 3.68 7.30
C ALA A 200 24.33 4.43 6.80
N PRO A 201 25.28 4.80 7.67
CA PRO A 201 26.50 5.49 7.23
C PRO A 201 27.24 4.62 6.22
N GLU A 202 27.74 5.23 5.15
CA GLU A 202 28.58 4.54 4.17
C GLU A 202 29.68 3.75 4.91
N PRO A 203 29.92 2.47 4.55
CA PRO A 203 31.00 1.72 5.16
C PRO A 203 32.31 2.45 4.88
N THR A 204 32.96 2.90 5.95
CA THR A 204 34.26 3.58 5.86
C THR A 204 35.23 2.64 5.15
N PRO A 205 35.87 3.06 4.04
CA PRO A 205 36.79 2.20 3.32
C PRO A 205 37.95 1.85 4.26
N VAL A 206 38.07 0.56 4.58
CA VAL A 206 39.23 0.02 5.27
C VAL A 206 40.43 0.23 4.36
N ARG A 207 41.23 1.26 4.65
CA ARG A 207 42.57 1.39 4.06
C ARG A 207 43.39 0.23 4.58
N ALA A 208 43.68 -0.73 3.71
CA ALA A 208 44.68 -1.75 3.96
C ALA A 208 46.01 -1.03 4.27
N ALA A 209 46.57 -1.35 5.44
CA ALA A 209 47.91 -0.94 5.86
C ALA A 209 48.95 -1.97 5.40
#